data_AF-A0A920P1M9-F1
#
_entry.id   AF-A0A920P1M9-F1
#
_cell.length_a   1.000
_cell.length_b   1.000
_cell.length_c   1.000
_cell.angle_alpha   90.00
_cell.angle_beta   90.00
_cell.angle_gamma   90.00
#
_symmetry.space_group_name_H-M   'P 1'
#
loop_
_entity.id
_entity.type
_entity.pdbx_description
1 polymer ?
#
loop_
_entity_poly.entity_id
_entity_poly.type
_entity_poly.pdbx_seq_one_letter_code
_entity_poly.pdbx_strand_id
1 'polypeptide(L)'
;MRVLMLLLVLLGACVAQQIPQDSAQSSLTESSLGDEGWIALFNGRGLTGWVPKIRGNNSERTQKGTFRIEDGLLTVGYENYQTFDERFGHLFYEDPFSDYQLLIEYRFIGTQL
;
A
#
# COMPACT_ATOMS: atom_id res chain seq x y z
N MET A 1 -68.56 -15.16 16.17
CA MET A 1 -67.76 -16.24 15.55
C MET A 1 -66.33 -16.07 16.06
N ARG A 2 -65.97 -16.52 17.27
CA ARG A 2 -65.40 -17.85 17.57
C ARG A 2 -64.43 -18.34 16.49
N VAL A 3 -63.13 -18.06 16.66
CA VAL A 3 -62.08 -19.10 16.61
C VAL A 3 -61.05 -18.75 17.68
N LEU A 4 -60.86 -19.69 18.59
CA LEU A 4 -59.93 -19.74 19.71
C LEU A 4 -58.84 -20.76 19.33
N MET A 5 -57.60 -20.43 19.72
CA MET A 5 -56.45 -21.33 19.91
C MET A 5 -55.91 -22.11 18.71
N LEU A 6 -54.61 -21.95 18.46
CA LEU A 6 -53.69 -22.91 19.07
C LEU A 6 -52.31 -22.28 19.29
N LEU A 7 -51.85 -22.45 20.52
CA LEU A 7 -50.54 -22.12 21.03
C LEU A 7 -49.54 -23.16 20.47
N LEU A 8 -48.45 -22.70 19.84
CA LEU A 8 -47.26 -23.53 19.62
C LEU A 8 -46.05 -22.77 20.18
N VAL A 9 -45.72 -23.04 21.44
CA VAL A 9 -44.43 -22.71 22.03
C VAL A 9 -43.61 -23.98 21.99
N LEU A 10 -42.46 -23.98 21.33
CA LEU A 10 -41.31 -24.79 21.74
C LEU A 10 -40.00 -24.11 21.30
N LEU A 11 -39.07 -24.14 22.24
CA LEU A 11 -37.78 -23.48 22.30
C LEU A 11 -36.79 -24.00 21.24
N GLY A 12 -35.97 -23.10 20.71
CA GLY A 12 -34.76 -23.41 19.94
C GLY A 12 -33.72 -22.32 20.13
N ALA A 13 -32.77 -22.58 21.03
CA ALA A 13 -31.61 -21.75 21.27
C ALA A 13 -30.71 -21.67 20.03
N CYS A 14 -30.16 -20.49 19.76
CA CYS A 14 -28.72 -20.29 19.65
C CYS A 14 -28.49 -18.81 19.33
N VAL A 15 -27.79 -18.15 20.25
CA VAL A 15 -27.18 -16.84 20.07
C VAL A 15 -26.50 -16.81 18.70
N ALA A 16 -26.90 -15.87 17.84
CA ALA A 16 -26.18 -15.61 16.60
C ALA A 16 -24.73 -15.33 16.96
N GLN A 17 -23.87 -16.29 16.61
CA GLN A 17 -22.45 -16.27 16.87
C GLN A 17 -21.86 -14.99 16.31
N GLN A 18 -21.24 -14.18 17.17
CA GLN A 18 -20.19 -13.28 16.73
C GLN A 18 -19.21 -14.11 15.90
N ILE A 19 -19.09 -13.80 14.62
CA ILE A 19 -17.89 -14.12 13.85
C ILE A 19 -16.76 -13.39 14.59
N PRO A 20 -15.77 -14.08 15.17
CA PRO A 20 -14.53 -13.44 15.49
C PRO A 20 -13.95 -13.05 14.13
N GLN A 21 -13.99 -11.76 13.81
CA GLN A 21 -13.10 -11.21 12.82
C GLN A 21 -11.70 -11.38 13.41
N ASP A 22 -11.12 -12.56 13.17
CA ASP A 22 -9.69 -12.75 13.13
C ASP A 22 -9.19 -11.91 11.95
N SER A 23 -9.22 -10.59 12.14
CA SER A 23 -8.51 -9.65 11.31
C SER A 23 -7.06 -9.95 11.59
N ALA A 24 -6.53 -10.86 10.77
CA ALA A 24 -5.12 -11.04 10.53
C ALA A 24 -4.49 -9.64 10.51
N GLN A 25 -3.85 -9.28 11.61
CA GLN A 25 -2.89 -8.19 11.63
C GLN A 25 -1.82 -8.61 10.65
N SER A 26 -1.91 -8.07 9.43
CA SER A 26 -0.79 -8.04 8.48
C SER A 26 0.27 -7.12 9.09
N SER A 27 0.96 -7.65 10.10
CA SER A 27 2.21 -7.18 10.66
C SER A 27 3.32 -7.80 9.82
N LEU A 28 3.36 -7.46 8.55
CA LEU A 28 4.55 -7.65 7.74
C LEU A 28 5.16 -6.26 7.60
N THR A 29 6.43 -6.13 7.95
CA THR A 29 7.24 -4.88 7.97
C THR A 29 7.30 -4.14 9.31
N GLU A 30 7.56 -4.83 10.41
CA GLU A 30 8.58 -4.34 11.35
C GLU A 30 9.83 -5.22 11.19
N SER A 31 10.96 -4.54 11.02
CA SER A 31 12.20 -5.01 10.44
C SER A 31 12.80 -6.20 11.18
N SER A 32 12.88 -7.35 10.50
CA SER A 32 13.89 -8.37 10.81
C SER A 32 15.25 -8.06 10.16
N LEU A 33 15.50 -6.81 9.73
CA LEU A 33 16.85 -6.29 9.49
C LEU A 33 17.52 -6.05 10.86
N GLY A 34 17.66 -7.12 11.63
CA GLY A 34 18.38 -7.13 12.89
C GLY A 34 19.87 -6.93 12.65
N ASP A 35 20.49 -6.26 13.61
CA ASP A 35 21.90 -6.33 14.03
C ASP A 35 23.04 -5.85 13.08
N GLU A 36 22.80 -5.48 11.82
CA GLU A 36 23.89 -5.08 10.89
C GLU A 36 23.91 -3.59 10.44
N GLY A 37 23.15 -2.70 11.10
CA GLY A 37 23.19 -1.26 10.79
C GLY A 37 22.43 -0.84 9.53
N TRP A 38 21.59 -1.71 8.98
CA TRP A 38 20.66 -1.37 7.90
C TRP A 38 19.55 -0.43 8.37
N ILE A 39 19.23 0.57 7.55
CA ILE A 39 18.08 1.46 7.76
C ILE A 39 17.01 1.20 6.71
N ALA A 40 15.74 1.13 7.14
CA ALA A 40 14.61 1.01 6.22
C ALA A 40 14.27 2.38 5.63
N LEU A 41 14.57 2.58 4.34
CA LEU A 41 14.26 3.84 3.64
C LEU A 41 12.79 3.95 3.22
N PHE A 42 12.11 2.83 2.98
CA PHE A 42 10.71 2.81 2.58
C PHE A 42 9.85 2.16 3.66
N ASN A 43 8.76 2.83 4.02
CA ASN A 43 7.90 2.44 5.13
C ASN A 43 6.69 1.58 4.73
N GLY A 44 6.57 1.21 3.45
CA GLY A 44 5.44 0.42 2.93
C GLY A 44 4.10 1.16 2.87
N ARG A 45 4.03 2.43 3.25
CA ARG A 45 2.77 3.16 3.45
C ARG A 45 2.69 4.46 2.66
N GLY A 46 3.82 5.10 2.39
CA GLY A 46 3.86 6.41 1.76
C GLY A 46 5.26 6.83 1.32
N LEU A 47 5.34 8.07 0.88
CA LEU A 47 6.57 8.71 0.40
C LEU A 47 7.20 9.63 1.45
N THR A 48 6.95 9.41 2.74
CA THR A 48 7.63 10.16 3.80
C THR A 48 9.14 9.94 3.70
N GLY A 49 9.93 11.02 3.67
CA GLY A 49 11.36 10.95 3.41
C GLY A 49 11.74 10.90 1.93
N TRP A 50 10.77 10.97 1.01
CA TRP A 50 11.00 10.90 -0.43
C TRP A 50 10.42 12.10 -1.17
N VAL A 51 11.23 12.70 -2.05
CA VAL A 51 10.89 13.85 -2.88
C VAL A 51 10.79 13.44 -4.35
N PRO A 52 9.58 13.38 -4.93
CA PRO A 52 9.40 13.07 -6.34
C PRO A 52 9.68 14.28 -7.22
N LYS A 53 10.34 14.06 -8.36
CA LYS A 53 10.57 15.06 -9.41
C LYS A 53 10.27 14.46 -10.78
N ILE A 54 9.44 15.14 -11.55
CA ILE A 54 9.11 14.77 -12.93
C ILE A 54 9.71 15.83 -13.86
N ARG A 55 10.53 15.41 -14.83
CA ARG A 55 11.09 16.33 -15.82
C ARG A 55 9.98 17.14 -16.51
N GLY A 56 10.21 18.44 -16.66
CA GLY A 56 9.25 19.36 -17.29
C GLY A 56 8.05 19.73 -16.42
N ASN A 57 8.00 19.28 -15.16
CA ASN A 57 7.01 19.72 -14.19
C ASN A 57 7.71 20.47 -13.04
N ASN A 58 7.36 21.74 -12.86
CA ASN A 58 7.94 22.57 -11.78
C ASN A 58 7.23 22.36 -10.43
N SER A 59 6.20 21.50 -10.38
CA SER A 59 5.49 21.21 -9.13
C SER A 59 6.10 19.99 -8.43
N GLU A 60 6.35 20.13 -7.13
CA GLU A 60 6.88 19.07 -6.26
C GLU A 60 5.85 17.95 -5.96
N ARG A 61 4.64 18.03 -6.54
CA ARG A 61 3.59 17.02 -6.38
C ARG A 61 3.46 16.16 -7.63
N THR A 62 3.34 14.85 -7.41
CA THR A 62 3.07 13.83 -8.43
C THR A 62 1.62 13.91 -8.91
N GLN A 63 1.27 14.97 -9.64
CA GLN A 63 -0.09 15.24 -10.12
C GLN A 63 -0.71 14.12 -10.97
N LYS A 64 0.10 13.20 -11.50
CA LYS A 64 -0.34 12.13 -12.39
C LYS A 64 -0.29 10.73 -11.76
N GLY A 65 -0.06 10.63 -10.45
CA GLY A 65 0.02 9.33 -9.78
C GLY A 65 1.20 8.48 -10.24
N THR A 66 2.27 9.11 -10.73
CA THR A 66 3.47 8.43 -11.26
C THR A 66 4.12 7.54 -10.23
N PHE A 67 4.17 8.02 -8.99
CA PHE A 67 4.61 7.27 -7.81
C PHE A 67 3.39 7.06 -6.92
N ARG A 68 3.08 5.80 -6.61
CA ARG A 68 1.94 5.40 -5.81
C ARG A 68 2.31 4.23 -4.91
N ILE A 69 1.56 4.05 -3.83
CA ILE A 69 1.73 2.91 -2.94
C ILE A 69 0.56 1.96 -3.17
N GLU A 70 0.85 0.74 -3.59
CA GLU A 70 -0.13 -0.32 -3.86
C GLU A 70 0.31 -1.59 -3.15
N ASP A 71 -0.56 -2.15 -2.29
CA ASP A 71 -0.28 -3.38 -1.53
C ASP A 71 1.05 -3.35 -0.75
N GLY A 72 1.42 -2.18 -0.25
CA GLY A 72 2.67 -1.98 0.48
C GLY A 72 3.91 -1.78 -0.39
N LEU A 73 3.76 -1.70 -1.71
CA LEU A 73 4.83 -1.53 -2.68
C LEU A 73 4.86 -0.12 -3.25
N LEU A 74 6.06 0.42 -3.44
CA LEU A 74 6.26 1.61 -4.27
C LEU A 74 6.10 1.21 -5.74
N THR A 75 4.97 1.57 -6.35
CA THR A 75 4.69 1.34 -7.77
C THR A 75 4.98 2.60 -8.57
N VAL A 76 5.68 2.44 -9.70
CA VAL A 76 5.95 3.51 -10.66
C VAL A 76 5.25 3.20 -11.98
N GLY A 77 4.47 4.14 -12.49
CA GLY A 77 3.72 3.97 -13.73
C GLY A 77 3.42 5.28 -14.46
N TYR A 78 3.21 5.19 -15.76
CA TYR A 78 2.97 6.35 -16.65
C TYR A 78 1.61 6.28 -17.35
N GLU A 79 0.67 5.48 -16.85
CA GLU A 79 -0.65 5.27 -17.45
C GLU A 79 -1.50 6.54 -17.57
N ASN A 80 -1.25 7.57 -16.74
CA ASN A 80 -1.96 8.85 -16.77
C ASN A 80 -1.32 9.92 -17.68
N TYR A 81 -0.42 9.49 -18.57
CA TYR A 81 0.27 10.31 -19.55
C TYR A 81 -0.24 9.96 -20.95
N GLN A 82 -0.56 10.98 -21.75
CA GLN A 82 -0.96 10.77 -23.16
C GLN A 82 0.23 10.27 -23.99
N THR A 83 1.41 10.83 -23.72
CA THR A 83 2.70 10.49 -24.34
C THR A 83 3.79 10.56 -23.26
N PHE A 84 4.89 9.83 -23.46
CA PHE A 84 5.98 9.83 -22.49
C PHE A 84 6.70 11.19 -22.39
N ASP A 85 6.90 11.92 -23.50
CA ASP A 85 7.48 13.28 -23.56
C ASP A 85 8.69 13.51 -22.64
N GLU A 86 9.59 12.53 -22.56
CA GLU A 86 10.75 12.54 -21.67
C GLU A 86 10.39 12.87 -20.20
N ARG A 87 9.21 12.47 -19.74
CA ARG A 87 8.72 12.75 -18.38
C ARG A 87 9.39 11.86 -17.33
N PHE A 88 10.71 11.73 -17.38
CA PHE A 88 11.47 10.92 -16.43
C PHE A 88 11.18 11.33 -14.98
N GLY A 89 10.64 10.38 -14.22
CA GLY A 89 10.46 10.48 -12.79
C GLY A 89 11.70 10.05 -12.04
N HIS A 90 12.16 10.95 -11.18
CA HIS A 90 13.22 10.71 -10.21
C HIS A 90 12.61 10.79 -8.82
N LEU A 91 12.92 9.83 -7.97
CA LEU A 91 12.52 9.83 -6.56
C LEU A 91 13.79 9.97 -5.73
N PHE A 92 13.90 11.06 -4.99
CA PHE A 92 15.05 11.36 -4.14
C PHE A 92 14.72 11.04 -2.70
N TYR A 93 15.64 10.44 -1.96
CA TYR A 93 15.54 10.43 -0.50
C TYR A 93 15.96 11.81 0.03
N GLU A 94 15.30 12.28 1.09
CA GLU A 94 15.54 13.63 1.65
C GLU A 94 16.96 13.78 2.18
N ASP A 95 17.48 12.74 2.82
CA ASP A 95 18.84 12.75 3.36
C ASP A 95 19.87 12.27 2.33
N PRO A 96 20.95 13.03 2.11
CA PRO A 96 22.02 12.61 1.23
C PRO A 96 22.93 11.57 1.91
N PHE A 97 23.39 10.59 1.14
CA PHE A 97 24.40 9.61 1.54
C PHE A 97 25.61 9.69 0.60
N SER A 98 26.82 9.47 1.12
CA SER A 98 28.05 9.40 0.32
C SER A 98 28.49 7.97 0.06
N ASP A 99 28.57 7.16 1.12
CA ASP A 99 29.08 5.79 1.11
C ASP A 99 28.02 4.85 1.67
N TYR A 100 27.35 4.11 0.78
CA TYR A 100 26.23 3.27 1.17
C TYR A 100 26.18 1.97 0.36
N GLN A 101 25.56 0.97 0.96
CA GLN A 101 25.05 -0.19 0.26
C GLN A 101 23.53 -0.05 0.19
N LEU A 102 22.96 -0.35 -0.98
CA LEU A 102 21.53 -0.22 -1.21
C LEU A 102 20.97 -1.59 -1.59
N LEU A 103 20.06 -2.08 -0.76
CA LEU A 103 19.31 -3.31 -1.01
C LEU A 103 17.91 -2.93 -1.49
N ILE A 104 17.55 -3.38 -2.69
CA ILE A 104 16.23 -3.17 -3.29
C ILE A 104 15.77 -4.47 -3.92
N GLU A 105 14.51 -4.84 -3.66
CA GLU A 105 13.79 -5.84 -4.43
C GLU A 105 12.84 -5.13 -5.40
N TYR A 106 12.82 -5.55 -6.66
CA TYR A 106 11.99 -4.94 -7.69
C TYR A 106 11.47 -5.97 -8.69
N ARG A 107 10.39 -5.62 -9.37
CA ARG A 107 9.87 -6.35 -10.53
C ARG A 107 9.25 -5.39 -11.54
N PHE A 108 9.25 -5.78 -12.81
CA PHE A 108 8.44 -5.11 -13.81
C PHE A 108 7.01 -5.66 -13.79
N ILE A 109 6.04 -4.78 -14.01
CA ILE A 109 4.62 -5.11 -14.10
C ILE A 109 4.04 -4.51 -15.39
N GLY A 110 2.96 -5.10 -15.90
CA GLY A 110 2.32 -4.64 -17.14
C GLY A 110 3.14 -4.94 -18.39
N THR A 111 2.71 -4.38 -19.52
CA THR A 111 3.38 -4.57 -20.81
C THR A 111 4.61 -3.67 -20.89
N GLN A 112 5.75 -4.28 -21.21
CA GLN A 112 7.00 -3.56 -21.47
C GLN A 112 7.11 -3.28 -22.97
N LEU A 113 7.66 -2.11 -23.32
CA LEU A 113 7.91 -1.69 -24.71
C LEU A 113 9.22 -2.27 -25.26
#